data_AF-A0A928LV25-F1
#
_entry.id   AF-A0A928LV25-F1
#
_cell.length_a   1.000
_cell.length_b   1.000
_cell.length_c   1.000
_cell.angle_alpha   90.00
_cell.angle_beta   90.00
_cell.angle_gamma   90.00
#
_symmetry.space_group_name_H-M   'P 1'
#
loop_
_entity.id
_entity.type
_entity.pdbx_description
1 polymer ?
#
loop_
_entity_poly.entity_id
_entity_poly.type
_entity_poly.pdbx_seq_one_letter_code
_entity_poly.pdbx_strand_id
1 'polypeptide(L)'
;MSANFKTCLFGGFDREDVVAFIEKSSRESRERIEALESENNELRQANQNMDAELRVMREQFQERSQQAEQATALQRQVQELTEQLQKLQQEADELRAQAADYQSLKEHIADIEISAHRRTEEFRAAAIAQLRRMIEEQNAWCEQAKSHYAELSGQFAQKLQAAQELVAQPDLSGFEHMQWQLQELSRSFDAPQAEQE
;
A
#
# COMPACT_ATOMS: atom_id res chain seq x y z
N MET A 1 67.51 94.06 -50.79
CA MET A 1 66.83 95.35 -51.04
C MET A 1 66.40 95.92 -49.70
N SER A 2 67.08 96.97 -49.25
CA SER A 2 66.88 97.64 -47.96
C SER A 2 65.68 98.59 -48.03
N ALA A 3 64.56 98.20 -47.42
CA ALA A 3 63.43 99.10 -47.22
C ALA A 3 63.80 100.14 -46.14
N ASN A 4 63.91 101.41 -46.54
CA ASN A 4 64.27 102.54 -45.70
C ASN A 4 63.07 102.99 -44.84
N PHE A 5 63.08 102.64 -43.56
CA PHE A 5 62.28 103.31 -42.52
C PHE A 5 63.12 104.40 -41.86
N LYS A 6 62.63 105.65 -41.91
CA LYS A 6 63.34 106.87 -41.50
C LYS A 6 63.35 107.06 -39.97
N THR A 7 64.50 107.47 -39.44
CA THR A 7 64.72 107.89 -38.04
C THR A 7 64.37 109.39 -37.87
N CYS A 8 63.91 109.74 -36.67
CA CYS A 8 63.03 110.84 -36.27
C CYS A 8 63.54 112.30 -36.45
N LEU A 9 62.59 113.25 -36.66
CA LEU A 9 62.69 114.66 -36.20
C LEU A 9 61.35 115.45 -36.14
N PHE A 10 60.19 114.92 -36.57
CA PHE A 10 58.88 115.55 -36.28
C PHE A 10 57.74 114.53 -36.45
N GLY A 11 57.09 114.13 -35.36
CA GLY A 11 55.77 113.47 -35.39
C GLY A 11 55.64 112.07 -36.01
N GLY A 12 56.71 111.28 -36.09
CA GLY A 12 56.68 109.90 -36.62
C GLY A 12 57.25 108.89 -35.62
N PHE A 13 56.67 107.68 -35.60
CA PHE A 13 57.06 106.57 -34.72
C PHE A 13 58.56 106.24 -34.80
N ASP A 14 59.21 106.06 -33.66
CA ASP A 14 60.61 105.70 -33.57
C ASP A 14 60.85 104.24 -34.01
N ARG A 15 61.89 104.00 -34.80
CA ARG A 15 62.16 102.69 -35.40
C ARG A 15 62.53 101.66 -34.34
N GLU A 16 63.31 102.07 -33.35
CA GLU A 16 63.71 101.20 -32.24
C GLU A 16 62.51 100.82 -31.37
N ASP A 17 61.58 101.76 -31.13
CA ASP A 17 60.34 101.50 -30.38
C ASP A 17 59.39 100.56 -31.13
N VAL A 18 59.26 100.71 -32.46
CA VAL A 18 58.41 99.81 -33.27
C VAL A 18 59.00 98.40 -33.32
N VAL A 19 60.32 98.27 -33.46
CA VAL A 19 61.00 96.96 -33.41
C VAL A 19 60.85 96.33 -32.02
N ALA A 20 61.09 97.09 -30.95
CA ALA A 20 60.90 96.61 -29.58
C ALA A 20 59.45 96.21 -29.29
N PHE A 21 58.46 96.94 -29.82
CA PHE A 21 57.05 96.58 -29.70
C PHE A 21 56.70 95.30 -30.45
N ILE A 22 57.19 95.11 -31.67
CA ILE A 22 56.99 93.88 -32.45
C ILE A 22 57.66 92.68 -31.75
N GLU A 23 58.87 92.85 -31.23
CA GLU A 23 59.57 91.81 -30.49
C GLU A 23 58.85 91.45 -29.19
N LYS A 24 58.36 92.46 -28.45
CA LYS A 24 57.57 92.27 -27.24
C LYS A 24 56.24 91.57 -27.55
N SER A 25 55.50 92.04 -28.55
CA SER A 25 54.21 91.45 -28.96
C SER A 25 54.38 90.04 -29.52
N SER A 26 55.46 89.77 -30.26
CA SER A 26 55.82 88.44 -30.75
C SER A 26 56.19 87.49 -29.61
N ARG A 27 56.92 87.97 -28.60
CA ARG A 27 57.23 87.20 -27.39
C ARG A 27 55.97 86.88 -26.59
N GLU A 28 55.14 87.87 -26.30
CA GLU A 28 53.86 87.67 -25.59
C GLU A 28 52.91 86.74 -26.35
N SER A 29 52.91 86.80 -27.70
CA SER A 29 52.13 85.88 -28.53
C SER A 29 52.67 84.46 -28.50
N ARG A 30 54.00 84.28 -28.50
CA ARG A 30 54.63 82.95 -28.32
C ARG A 30 54.32 82.37 -26.96
N GLU A 31 54.47 83.14 -25.90
CA GLU A 31 54.15 82.70 -24.54
C GLU A 31 52.67 82.30 -24.41
N ARG A 32 51.74 83.04 -25.05
CA ARG A 32 50.33 82.64 -25.12
C ARG A 32 50.10 81.36 -25.91
N ILE A 33 50.78 81.19 -27.06
CA ILE A 33 50.65 79.98 -27.87
C ILE A 33 51.17 78.77 -27.08
N GLU A 34 52.33 78.88 -26.45
CA GLU A 34 52.91 77.80 -25.63
C GLU A 34 52.01 77.44 -24.44
N ALA A 35 51.43 78.44 -23.76
CA ALA A 35 50.47 78.19 -22.68
C ALA A 35 49.21 77.47 -23.17
N LEU A 36 48.63 77.92 -24.29
CA LEU A 36 47.46 77.28 -24.91
C LEU A 36 47.77 75.88 -25.43
N GLU A 37 48.97 75.64 -25.97
CA GLU A 37 49.41 74.31 -26.41
C GLU A 37 49.56 73.35 -25.23
N SER A 38 50.12 73.83 -24.10
CA SER A 38 50.20 73.07 -22.86
C SER A 38 48.81 72.70 -22.34
N GLU A 39 47.91 73.68 -22.25
CA GLU A 39 46.53 73.47 -21.82
C GLU A 39 45.78 72.51 -22.77
N ASN A 40 45.97 72.64 -24.09
CA ASN A 40 45.36 71.73 -25.06
C ASN A 40 45.86 70.29 -24.88
N ASN A 41 47.16 70.12 -24.62
CA ASN A 41 47.74 68.80 -24.35
C ASN A 41 47.20 68.19 -23.06
N GLU A 42 47.08 68.97 -21.99
CA GLU A 42 46.48 68.54 -20.72
C GLU A 42 45.02 68.14 -20.91
N LEU A 43 44.22 68.96 -21.60
CA LEU A 43 42.82 68.67 -21.92
C LEU A 43 42.65 67.43 -22.80
N ARG A 44 43.57 67.20 -23.75
CA ARG A 44 43.58 65.98 -24.57
C ARG A 44 43.87 64.76 -23.70
N GLN A 45 44.84 64.84 -22.80
CA GLN A 45 45.18 63.73 -21.92
C GLN A 45 44.04 63.43 -20.92
N ALA A 46 43.40 64.47 -20.38
CA ALA A 46 42.22 64.33 -19.53
C ALA A 46 41.04 63.67 -20.28
N ASN A 47 40.76 64.07 -21.52
CA ASN A 47 39.74 63.43 -22.34
C ASN A 47 40.07 61.95 -22.62
N GLN A 48 41.33 61.62 -22.93
CA GLN A 48 41.74 60.23 -23.17
C GLN A 48 41.57 59.35 -21.92
N ASN A 49 41.92 59.88 -20.73
CA ASN A 49 41.72 59.18 -19.48
C ASN A 49 40.22 58.97 -19.19
N MET A 50 39.41 60.02 -19.39
CA MET A 50 37.96 59.95 -19.23
C MET A 50 37.33 58.91 -20.18
N ASP A 51 37.77 58.88 -21.45
CA ASP A 51 37.31 57.89 -22.43
C ASP A 51 37.69 56.46 -22.03
N ALA A 52 38.87 56.26 -21.46
CA ALA A 52 39.30 54.96 -20.95
C ALA A 52 38.44 54.52 -19.74
N GLU A 53 38.17 55.43 -18.80
CA GLU A 53 37.29 55.17 -17.65
C GLU A 53 35.86 54.84 -18.10
N LEU A 54 35.31 55.59 -19.07
CA LEU A 54 33.99 55.32 -19.63
C LEU A 54 33.91 53.95 -20.32
N ARG A 55 34.99 53.52 -20.99
CA ARG A 55 35.04 52.17 -21.60
C ARG A 55 34.98 51.09 -20.53
N VAL A 56 35.82 51.18 -19.49
CA VAL A 56 35.83 50.22 -18.39
C VAL A 56 34.47 50.18 -17.69
N MET A 57 33.86 51.34 -17.43
CA MET A 57 32.56 51.41 -16.77
C MET A 57 31.45 50.77 -17.63
N ARG A 58 31.50 50.92 -18.96
CA ARG A 58 30.56 50.27 -19.88
C ARG A 58 30.73 48.76 -19.90
N GLU A 59 31.96 48.26 -19.92
CA GLU A 59 32.26 46.82 -19.86
C GLU A 59 31.72 46.22 -18.55
N GLN A 60 32.01 46.85 -17.41
CA GLN A 60 31.48 46.42 -16.12
C GLN A 60 29.95 46.45 -16.06
N PHE A 61 29.32 47.46 -16.66
CA PHE A 61 27.86 47.54 -16.74
C PHE A 61 27.28 46.38 -17.57
N GLN A 62 27.90 46.06 -18.72
CA GLN A 62 27.49 44.93 -19.55
C GLN A 62 27.65 43.59 -18.82
N GLU A 63 28.77 43.37 -18.13
CA GLU A 63 28.98 42.18 -17.31
C GLU A 63 27.94 42.05 -16.20
N ARG A 64 27.66 43.13 -15.47
CA ARG A 64 26.62 43.13 -14.43
C ARG A 64 25.23 42.88 -15.01
N SER A 65 24.92 43.42 -16.19
CA SER A 65 23.66 43.16 -16.87
C SER A 65 23.51 41.67 -17.23
N GLN A 66 24.55 41.06 -17.79
CA GLN A 66 24.57 39.63 -18.11
C GLN A 66 24.43 38.76 -16.86
N GLN A 67 25.10 39.11 -15.77
CA GLN A 67 24.97 38.42 -14.49
C GLN A 67 23.55 38.53 -13.92
N ALA A 68 22.91 39.71 -14.03
CA ALA A 68 21.53 39.90 -13.58
C ALA A 68 20.54 39.07 -14.41
N GLU A 69 20.74 38.98 -15.73
CA GLU A 69 19.95 38.12 -16.61
C GLU A 69 20.12 36.63 -16.26
N GLN A 70 21.35 36.18 -16.04
CA GLN A 70 21.65 34.80 -15.61
C GLN A 70 21.03 34.48 -14.24
N ALA A 71 21.13 35.40 -13.27
CA ALA A 71 20.52 35.23 -11.96
C ALA A 71 19.00 35.10 -12.06
N THR A 72 18.37 35.91 -12.92
CA THR A 72 16.92 35.83 -13.18
C THR A 72 16.53 34.51 -13.83
N ALA A 73 17.33 34.02 -14.79
CA ALA A 73 17.09 32.73 -15.43
C ALA A 73 17.22 31.55 -14.45
N LEU A 74 18.27 31.55 -13.62
CA LEU A 74 18.46 30.56 -12.57
C LEU A 74 17.32 30.59 -11.54
N GLN A 75 16.86 31.77 -11.17
CA GLN A 75 15.74 31.92 -10.23
C GLN A 75 14.45 31.31 -10.79
N ARG A 76 14.17 31.50 -12.09
CA ARG A 76 13.03 30.83 -12.76
C ARG A 76 13.19 29.32 -12.77
N GLN A 77 14.37 28.81 -13.09
CA GLN A 77 14.63 27.37 -13.10
C GLN A 77 14.46 26.75 -11.71
N VAL A 78 14.91 27.43 -10.65
CA VAL A 78 14.71 26.99 -9.26
C VAL A 78 13.21 26.97 -8.92
N GLN A 79 12.44 27.96 -9.34
CA GLN A 79 10.99 27.98 -9.12
C GLN A 79 10.30 26.80 -9.82
N GLU A 80 10.61 26.57 -11.10
CA GLU A 80 10.05 25.45 -11.88
C GLU A 80 10.40 24.09 -11.26
N LEU A 81 11.66 23.88 -10.86
CA LEU A 81 12.07 22.65 -10.19
C LEU A 81 11.40 22.46 -8.83
N THR A 82 11.19 23.56 -8.09
CA THR A 82 10.48 23.51 -6.81
C THR A 82 9.02 23.10 -6.99
N GLU A 83 8.34 23.65 -8.00
CA GLU A 83 6.97 23.24 -8.34
C GLU A 83 6.88 21.78 -8.77
N GLN A 84 7.85 21.31 -9.57
CA GLN A 84 7.91 19.89 -9.97
C GLN A 84 8.14 18.98 -8.76
N LEU A 85 9.03 19.35 -7.85
CA LEU A 85 9.27 18.59 -6.61
C LEU A 85 8.01 18.51 -5.75
N GLN A 86 7.26 19.61 -5.62
CA GLN A 86 6.00 19.62 -4.87
C GLN A 86 4.95 18.70 -5.51
N LYS A 87 4.81 18.73 -6.84
CA LYS A 87 3.89 17.82 -7.55
C LYS A 87 4.26 16.36 -7.35
N LEU A 88 5.55 16.02 -7.52
CA LEU A 88 6.04 14.66 -7.30
C LEU A 88 5.87 14.20 -5.85
N GLN A 89 6.02 15.09 -4.88
CA GLN A 89 5.77 14.79 -3.47
C GLN A 89 4.28 14.47 -3.22
N GLN A 90 3.37 15.26 -3.79
CA GLN A 90 1.93 14.99 -3.70
C GLN A 90 1.56 13.65 -4.32
N GLU A 91 2.05 13.36 -5.53
CA GLU A 91 1.83 12.07 -6.20
C GLU A 91 2.40 10.90 -5.37
N ALA A 92 3.59 11.07 -4.77
CA ALA A 92 4.18 10.06 -3.93
C ALA A 92 3.35 9.79 -2.65
N ASP A 93 2.77 10.83 -2.05
CA ASP A 93 1.93 10.70 -0.86
C ASP A 93 0.57 10.06 -1.19
N GLU A 94 -0.02 10.41 -2.34
CA GLU A 94 -1.23 9.75 -2.85
C GLU A 94 -0.99 8.26 -3.12
N LEU A 95 0.13 7.91 -3.79
CA LEU A 95 0.50 6.53 -4.04
C LEU A 95 0.77 5.75 -2.75
N ARG A 96 1.37 6.39 -1.73
CA ARG A 96 1.54 5.78 -0.40
C ARG A 96 0.21 5.50 0.27
N ALA A 97 -0.74 6.43 0.20
CA ALA A 97 -2.09 6.23 0.75
C ALA A 97 -2.80 5.06 0.05
N GLN A 98 -2.77 5.01 -1.29
CA GLN A 98 -3.34 3.91 -2.07
C GLN A 98 -2.69 2.56 -1.74
N ALA A 99 -1.37 2.53 -1.54
CA ALA A 99 -0.66 1.31 -1.14
C ALA A 99 -1.08 0.84 0.26
N ALA A 100 -1.31 1.76 1.20
CA ALA A 100 -1.82 1.43 2.53
C ALA A 100 -3.25 0.87 2.48
N ASP A 101 -4.13 1.47 1.67
CA ASP A 101 -5.50 0.97 1.45
C ASP A 101 -5.49 -0.44 0.84
N TYR A 102 -4.62 -0.67 -0.16
CA TYR A 102 -4.46 -2.00 -0.76
C TYR A 102 -3.96 -3.03 0.24
N GLN A 103 -3.00 -2.66 1.09
CA GLN A 103 -2.49 -3.54 2.15
C GLN A 103 -3.59 -3.89 3.16
N SER A 104 -4.40 -2.93 3.59
CA SER A 104 -5.55 -3.17 4.47
C SER A 104 -6.59 -4.08 3.84
N LEU A 105 -6.91 -3.86 2.55
CA LEU A 105 -7.83 -4.73 1.81
C LEU A 105 -7.31 -6.16 1.72
N LYS A 106 -6.00 -6.33 1.45
CA LYS A 106 -5.36 -7.63 1.38
C LYS A 106 -5.41 -8.37 2.72
N GLU A 107 -5.14 -7.68 3.82
CA GLU A 107 -5.26 -8.23 5.17
C GLU A 107 -6.70 -8.66 5.48
N HIS A 108 -7.68 -7.82 5.12
CA HIS A 108 -9.09 -8.15 5.29
C HIS A 108 -9.52 -9.39 4.48
N ILE A 109 -9.05 -9.53 3.25
CA ILE A 109 -9.32 -10.71 2.42
C ILE A 109 -8.70 -11.96 3.06
N ALA A 110 -7.46 -11.87 3.56
CA ALA A 110 -6.82 -12.98 4.24
C ALA A 110 -7.62 -13.42 5.50
N ASP A 111 -8.13 -12.47 6.28
CA ASP A 111 -9.00 -12.77 7.43
C ASP A 111 -10.30 -13.47 7.00
N ILE A 112 -10.92 -13.03 5.91
CA ILE A 112 -12.11 -13.67 5.34
C ILE A 112 -11.79 -15.11 4.96
N GLU A 113 -10.71 -15.34 4.20
CA GLU A 113 -10.28 -16.67 3.75
C GLU A 113 -10.01 -17.61 4.92
N ILE A 114 -9.25 -17.15 5.92
CA ILE A 114 -8.98 -17.92 7.15
C ILE A 114 -10.29 -18.25 7.87
N SER A 115 -11.20 -17.29 8.01
CA SER A 115 -12.47 -17.50 8.70
C SER A 115 -13.39 -18.45 7.95
N ALA A 116 -13.39 -18.40 6.62
CA ALA A 116 -14.18 -19.28 5.77
C ALA A 116 -13.67 -20.72 5.87
N HIS A 117 -12.36 -20.92 5.73
CA HIS A 117 -11.72 -22.23 5.92
C HIS A 117 -12.01 -22.80 7.30
N ARG A 118 -11.89 -21.99 8.36
CA ARG A 118 -12.18 -22.42 9.73
C ARG A 118 -13.63 -22.88 9.90
N ARG A 119 -14.60 -22.12 9.39
CA ARG A 119 -16.03 -22.48 9.44
C ARG A 119 -16.32 -23.78 8.68
N THR A 120 -15.70 -23.98 7.52
CA THR A 120 -15.88 -25.22 6.76
C THR A 120 -15.34 -26.43 7.53
N GLU A 121 -14.17 -26.32 8.14
CA GLU A 121 -13.61 -27.39 8.96
C GLU A 121 -14.42 -27.63 10.24
N GLU A 122 -14.91 -26.59 10.90
CA GLU A 122 -15.83 -26.70 12.05
C GLU A 122 -17.11 -27.45 11.65
N PHE A 123 -17.73 -27.07 10.53
CA PHE A 123 -18.93 -27.75 10.03
C PHE A 123 -18.66 -29.22 9.69
N ARG A 124 -17.54 -29.51 9.03
CA ARG A 124 -17.12 -30.87 8.71
C ARG A 124 -16.88 -31.70 9.98
N ALA A 125 -16.19 -31.14 10.96
CA ALA A 125 -15.93 -31.80 12.23
C ALA A 125 -17.24 -32.10 12.98
N ALA A 126 -18.17 -31.15 13.01
CA ALA A 126 -19.49 -31.33 13.61
C ALA A 126 -20.29 -32.44 12.90
N ALA A 127 -20.31 -32.45 11.57
CA ALA A 127 -20.99 -33.49 10.79
C ALA A 127 -20.39 -34.89 11.05
N ILE A 128 -19.06 -34.99 11.09
CA ILE A 128 -18.37 -36.26 11.43
C ILE A 128 -18.72 -36.70 12.86
N ALA A 129 -18.73 -35.78 13.83
CA ALA A 129 -19.08 -36.10 15.20
C ALA A 129 -20.53 -36.61 15.31
N GLN A 130 -21.47 -35.98 14.60
CA GLN A 130 -22.86 -36.43 14.55
C GLN A 130 -23.00 -37.82 13.92
N LEU A 131 -22.31 -38.08 12.79
CA LEU A 131 -22.31 -39.40 12.15
C LEU A 131 -21.75 -40.49 13.06
N ARG A 132 -20.65 -40.20 13.77
CA ARG A 132 -20.08 -41.14 14.74
C ARG A 132 -21.08 -41.49 15.85
N ARG A 133 -21.75 -40.48 16.40
CA ARG A 133 -22.79 -40.69 17.41
C ARG A 133 -23.94 -41.55 16.88
N MET A 134 -24.42 -41.29 15.66
CA MET A 134 -25.48 -42.10 15.06
C MET A 134 -25.04 -43.56 14.83
N ILE A 135 -23.78 -43.80 14.46
CA ILE A 135 -23.23 -45.15 14.32
C ILE A 135 -23.19 -45.86 15.67
N GLU A 136 -22.76 -45.19 16.74
CA GLU A 136 -22.76 -45.75 18.09
C GLU A 136 -24.18 -46.10 18.56
N GLU A 137 -25.14 -45.21 18.35
CA GLU A 137 -26.56 -45.44 18.65
C GLU A 137 -27.13 -46.63 17.85
N GLN A 138 -26.82 -46.73 16.55
CA GLN A 138 -27.25 -47.85 15.69
C GLN A 138 -26.62 -49.18 16.09
N ASN A 139 -25.34 -49.19 16.46
CA ASN A 139 -24.68 -50.40 16.95
C ASN A 139 -25.29 -50.88 18.26
N ALA A 140 -25.53 -49.95 19.21
CA ALA A 140 -26.19 -50.29 20.46
C ALA A 140 -27.60 -50.85 20.24
N TRP A 141 -28.38 -50.24 19.33
CA TRP A 141 -29.70 -50.76 18.96
C TRP A 141 -29.62 -52.14 18.32
N CYS A 142 -28.68 -52.37 17.39
CA CYS A 142 -28.48 -53.68 16.77
C CYS A 142 -28.15 -54.76 17.80
N GLU A 143 -27.28 -54.48 18.76
CA GLU A 143 -26.94 -55.43 19.82
C GLU A 143 -28.13 -55.72 20.74
N GLN A 144 -28.90 -54.70 21.11
CA GLN A 144 -30.15 -54.90 21.88
C GLN A 144 -31.16 -55.75 21.10
N ALA A 145 -31.37 -55.46 19.81
CA ALA A 145 -32.30 -56.20 18.96
C ALA A 145 -31.87 -57.66 18.79
N LYS A 146 -30.57 -57.92 18.57
CA LYS A 146 -30.01 -59.28 18.53
C LYS A 146 -30.24 -60.03 19.84
N SER A 147 -29.95 -59.40 20.97
CA SER A 147 -30.15 -60.00 22.30
C SER A 147 -31.61 -60.37 22.53
N HIS A 148 -32.53 -59.44 22.23
CA HIS A 148 -33.97 -59.67 22.37
C HIS A 148 -34.46 -60.79 21.43
N TYR A 149 -33.98 -60.85 20.19
CA TYR A 149 -34.32 -61.93 19.27
C TYR A 149 -33.80 -63.29 19.74
N ALA A 150 -32.56 -63.34 20.24
CA ALA A 150 -31.97 -64.56 20.79
C ALA A 150 -32.75 -65.07 22.00
N GLU A 151 -33.16 -64.16 22.90
CA GLU A 151 -34.01 -64.49 24.04
C GLU A 151 -35.36 -65.06 23.58
N LEU A 152 -36.05 -64.36 22.68
CA LEU A 152 -37.34 -64.79 22.16
C LEU A 152 -37.26 -66.16 21.46
N SER A 153 -36.23 -66.37 20.63
CA SER A 153 -35.98 -67.66 19.98
C SER A 153 -35.70 -68.77 21.01
N GLY A 154 -34.95 -68.47 22.08
CA GLY A 154 -34.72 -69.40 23.18
C GLY A 154 -36.01 -69.78 23.90
N GLN A 155 -36.88 -68.80 24.19
CA GLN A 155 -38.21 -69.05 24.78
C GLN A 155 -39.10 -69.91 23.86
N PHE A 156 -39.09 -69.67 22.54
CA PHE A 156 -39.81 -70.50 21.58
C PHE A 156 -39.28 -71.94 21.56
N ALA A 157 -37.96 -72.12 21.54
CA ALA A 157 -37.34 -73.45 21.58
C ALA A 157 -37.74 -74.22 22.85
N GLN A 158 -37.73 -73.56 24.01
CA GLN A 158 -38.18 -74.16 25.27
C GLN A 158 -39.66 -74.59 25.22
N LYS A 159 -40.55 -73.72 24.72
CA LYS A 159 -41.97 -74.05 24.59
C LYS A 159 -42.21 -75.19 23.61
N LEU A 160 -41.48 -75.22 22.49
CA LEU A 160 -41.56 -76.31 21.52
C LEU A 160 -41.08 -77.63 22.13
N GLN A 161 -39.98 -77.61 22.89
CA GLN A 161 -39.49 -78.81 23.59
C GLN A 161 -40.52 -79.31 24.61
N ALA A 162 -41.09 -78.42 25.44
CA ALA A 162 -42.13 -78.81 26.40
C ALA A 162 -43.38 -79.40 25.71
N ALA A 163 -43.80 -78.83 24.57
CA ALA A 163 -44.89 -79.37 23.78
C ALA A 163 -44.54 -80.74 23.17
N GLN A 164 -43.30 -80.93 22.69
CA GLN A 164 -42.83 -82.22 22.20
C GLN A 164 -42.81 -83.29 23.30
N GLU A 165 -42.32 -82.96 24.50
CA GLU A 165 -42.30 -83.86 25.66
C GLU A 165 -43.73 -84.27 26.07
N LEU A 166 -44.67 -83.32 26.12
CA LEU A 166 -46.08 -83.58 26.42
C LEU A 166 -46.73 -84.53 25.40
N VAL A 167 -46.41 -84.38 24.12
CA VAL A 167 -46.94 -85.26 23.05
C VAL A 167 -46.27 -86.64 23.07
N ALA A 168 -44.99 -86.72 23.42
CA ALA A 168 -44.25 -87.98 23.51
C ALA A 168 -44.66 -88.84 24.72
N GLN A 169 -45.08 -88.19 25.81
CA GLN A 169 -45.58 -88.85 27.03
C GLN A 169 -47.01 -88.35 27.33
N PRO A 170 -48.01 -88.77 26.53
CA PRO A 170 -49.38 -88.36 26.79
C PRO A 170 -49.84 -88.92 28.13
N ASP A 171 -50.49 -88.09 28.93
CA ASP A 171 -51.13 -88.54 30.17
C ASP A 171 -52.36 -89.40 29.82
N LEU A 172 -52.17 -90.71 29.87
CA LEU A 172 -53.23 -91.70 29.65
C LEU A 172 -53.91 -92.12 30.95
N SER A 173 -53.51 -91.57 32.11
CA SER A 173 -54.04 -91.97 33.42
C SER A 173 -55.56 -91.79 33.52
N GLY A 174 -56.12 -90.78 32.85
CA GLY A 174 -57.57 -90.60 32.74
C GLY A 174 -58.27 -91.74 31.97
N PHE A 175 -57.66 -92.23 30.89
CA PHE A 175 -58.17 -93.40 30.15
C PHE A 175 -57.98 -94.69 30.96
N GLU A 176 -56.85 -94.85 31.65
CA GLU A 176 -56.60 -95.98 32.53
C GLU A 176 -57.60 -96.02 33.70
N HIS A 177 -57.91 -94.86 34.30
CA HIS A 177 -58.91 -94.73 35.35
C HIS A 177 -60.32 -95.05 34.84
N MET A 178 -60.69 -94.55 33.66
CA MET A 178 -61.96 -94.87 33.01
C MET A 178 -62.08 -96.37 32.71
N GLN A 179 -61.02 -97.00 32.19
CA GLN A 179 -60.97 -98.44 31.97
C GLN A 179 -61.14 -99.22 33.27
N TRP A 180 -60.49 -98.78 34.36
CA TRP A 180 -60.63 -99.38 35.68
C TRP A 180 -62.07 -99.26 36.21
N GLN A 181 -62.70 -98.08 36.11
CA GLN A 181 -64.11 -97.88 36.50
C GLN A 181 -65.07 -98.75 35.68
N LEU A 182 -64.85 -98.88 34.37
CA LEU A 182 -65.65 -99.75 33.52
C LEU A 182 -65.47 -101.24 33.88
N GLN A 183 -64.26 -101.66 34.23
CA GLN A 183 -64.02 -103.03 34.73
C GLN A 183 -64.70 -103.27 36.07
N GLU A 184 -64.67 -102.29 36.98
CA GLU A 184 -65.36 -102.35 38.26
C GLU A 184 -66.89 -102.44 38.08
N LEU A 185 -67.44 -101.65 37.16
CA LEU A 185 -68.85 -101.71 36.77
C LEU A 185 -69.21 -103.06 36.11
N SER A 186 -68.35 -103.62 35.25
CA SER A 186 -68.58 -104.96 34.67
C SER A 186 -68.59 -106.03 35.75
N ARG A 187 -67.66 -105.97 36.71
CA ARG A 187 -67.60 -106.91 37.83
C ARG A 187 -68.82 -106.82 38.75
N SER A 188 -69.44 -105.65 38.89
CA SER A 188 -70.67 -105.52 39.67
C SER A 188 -71.89 -106.14 38.98
N PHE A 189 -71.87 -106.29 37.65
CA PHE A 189 -72.86 -107.08 36.90
C PHE A 189 -72.60 -108.60 36.95
N ASP A 190 -71.34 -109.03 37.07
CA ASP A 190 -70.95 -110.44 37.20
C ASP A 190 -70.99 -110.96 38.65
N ALA A 191 -71.15 -110.07 39.63
CA ALA A 191 -71.34 -110.45 41.03
C ALA A 191 -72.72 -111.14 41.19
N PRO A 192 -72.78 -112.37 41.73
CA PRO A 192 -74.06 -113.00 42.00
C PRO A 192 -74.85 -112.12 42.97
N GLN A 193 -76.11 -111.81 42.62
CA GLN A 193 -77.07 -111.25 43.56
C GLN A 193 -77.21 -112.24 44.73
N ALA A 194 -76.47 -112.01 45.81
CA ALA A 194 -76.72 -112.65 47.07
C ALA A 194 -78.05 -112.09 47.60
N GLU A 195 -79.05 -112.97 47.62
CA GLU A 195 -80.30 -112.82 48.36
C GLU A 195 -80.08 -112.47 49.84
N GLN A 196 -81.16 -111.96 50.45
CA GLN A 196 -81.48 -111.86 51.90
C GLN A 196 -80.95 -110.58 52.58
N GLU A 197 -81.75 -109.75 53.25
CA GLU A 197 -83.08 -109.86 53.87
C GLU A 197 -83.77 -108.48 53.95
#